data_AF-A0A226EP77-F1
#
_entry.id   AF-A0A226EP77-F1
#
_cell.length_a   1.000
_cell.length_b   1.000
_cell.length_c   1.000
_cell.angle_alpha   90.00
_cell.angle_beta   90.00
_cell.angle_gamma   90.00
#
_symmetry.space_group_name_H-M   'P 1'
#
loop_
_entity.id
_entity.type
_entity.pdbx_description
1 polymer ?
#
loop_
_entity_poly.entity_id
_entity_poly.type
_entity_poly.pdbx_seq_one_letter_code
_entity_poly.pdbx_strand_id
1 'polypeptide(L)'
;MNLKKFSTNRILLSTYFFSLHVPVKFDPSKLKEVTGGSQQPAAKKDDKKDKKKEEKPKAAPKKEEPEPEEEMDAAEAALAEEPKSKDPLDALPKGTFNMDDFKRFYSNNDVDKSVPYFWEKFDPENYSIWIGEYNFNTELTKVFMSCNLISGMYQRLDKMRKNAFASACLFGEDNNSTISGLWVWRGQDLAFTLSPDWQVDYEVYTWKKLDPNSPETKKMVQDYFSWEGTDKEGRKFNQGKIFK
;
A
#
# COMPACT_ATOMS: atom_id res chain seq x y z
N MET A 1 6.28 58.76 -54.72
CA MET A 1 7.74 58.96 -54.62
C MET A 1 8.15 58.87 -53.16
N ASN A 2 9.29 58.20 -52.85
CA ASN A 2 10.12 58.24 -51.63
C ASN A 2 9.43 58.15 -50.24
N LEU A 3 9.57 57.09 -49.43
CA LEU A 3 10.77 56.51 -48.75
C LEU A 3 11.57 57.47 -47.82
N LYS A 4 11.57 57.14 -46.51
CA LYS A 4 12.72 56.96 -45.56
C LYS A 4 12.13 56.71 -44.16
N LYS A 5 12.30 55.53 -43.52
CA LYS A 5 13.47 54.93 -42.83
C LYS A 5 14.05 55.76 -41.67
N PHE A 6 14.00 55.20 -40.45
CA PHE A 6 15.06 54.97 -39.44
C PHE A 6 14.34 54.59 -38.11
N SER A 7 14.34 53.33 -37.64
CA SER A 7 15.42 52.54 -37.00
C SER A 7 15.80 53.00 -35.58
N THR A 8 15.54 52.17 -34.57
CA THR A 8 16.44 51.88 -33.41
C THR A 8 16.04 50.54 -32.77
N ASN A 9 17.01 49.81 -32.22
CA ASN A 9 16.93 48.39 -31.83
C ASN A 9 16.40 48.11 -30.41
N ARG A 10 15.67 46.99 -30.26
CA ARG A 10 15.62 46.06 -29.11
C ARG A 10 15.01 44.74 -29.65
N ILE A 11 15.76 43.74 -30.11
CA ILE A 11 16.71 42.84 -29.42
C ILE A 11 16.04 42.01 -28.32
N LEU A 12 15.65 40.78 -28.72
CA LEU A 12 15.72 39.48 -28.02
C LEU A 12 14.92 39.30 -26.70
N LEU A 13 14.39 38.12 -26.34
CA LEU A 13 14.46 36.78 -26.96
C LEU A 13 13.03 36.20 -27.16
N SER A 14 12.82 35.51 -28.29
CA SER A 14 11.76 34.50 -28.44
C SER A 14 12.43 33.17 -28.76
N THR A 15 12.75 32.39 -27.73
CA THR A 15 13.36 31.07 -27.88
C THR A 15 12.32 30.04 -28.29
N TYR A 16 12.23 29.81 -29.60
CA TYR A 16 11.60 28.62 -30.17
C TYR A 16 12.22 27.34 -29.57
N PHE A 17 11.47 26.62 -28.74
CA PHE A 17 11.82 25.25 -28.36
C PHE A 17 11.14 24.27 -29.34
N PHE A 18 11.78 24.07 -30.49
CA PHE A 18 11.35 23.12 -31.50
C PHE A 18 11.75 21.71 -31.06
N SER A 19 10.88 21.03 -30.31
CA SER A 19 11.15 19.66 -29.84
C SER A 19 11.04 18.66 -31.00
N LEU A 20 12.19 18.32 -31.60
CA LEU A 20 12.27 17.22 -32.58
C LEU A 20 11.91 15.90 -31.90
N HIS A 21 10.80 15.29 -32.32
CA HIS A 21 10.54 13.88 -32.07
C HIS A 21 11.54 13.03 -32.87
N VAL A 22 12.64 12.65 -32.22
CA VAL A 22 13.49 11.55 -32.68
C VAL A 22 12.92 10.26 -32.08
N PRO A 23 12.37 9.32 -32.87
CA PRO A 23 11.92 8.04 -32.34
C PRO A 23 13.13 7.23 -31.88
N VAL A 24 13.18 6.90 -30.59
CA VAL A 24 14.17 5.98 -30.02
C VAL A 24 13.90 4.58 -30.59
N LYS A 25 14.61 4.23 -31.65
CA LYS A 25 14.65 2.87 -32.17
C LYS A 25 15.47 2.02 -31.20
N PHE A 26 14.80 1.11 -30.50
CA PHE A 26 15.44 0.13 -29.64
C PHE A 26 16.30 -0.82 -30.50
N ASP A 27 17.62 -0.77 -30.32
CA ASP A 27 18.56 -1.63 -31.02
C ASP A 27 18.94 -2.83 -30.12
N PRO A 28 18.41 -4.04 -30.39
CA PRO A 28 18.65 -5.21 -29.56
C PRO A 28 20.11 -5.71 -29.58
N SER A 29 20.97 -5.11 -30.42
CA SER A 29 22.40 -5.45 -30.51
C SER A 29 23.19 -5.06 -29.26
N LYS A 30 22.74 -4.04 -28.51
CA LYS A 30 23.45 -3.53 -27.31
C LYS A 30 23.21 -4.34 -26.03
N LEU A 31 22.37 -5.38 -26.08
CA LEU A 31 22.08 -6.26 -24.95
C LEU A 31 23.03 -7.47 -24.84
N LYS A 32 24.04 -7.59 -25.73
CA LYS A 32 24.88 -8.79 -25.86
C LYS A 32 26.31 -8.70 -25.30
N GLU A 33 26.74 -7.59 -24.71
CA GLU A 33 28.11 -7.43 -24.18
C GLU A 33 28.27 -7.60 -22.66
N VAL A 34 27.20 -7.89 -21.91
CA VAL A 34 27.25 -8.08 -20.43
C VAL A 34 26.96 -9.52 -19.98
N THR A 35 26.60 -10.43 -20.89
CA THR A 35 26.41 -11.86 -20.58
C THR A 35 27.31 -12.76 -21.45
N GLY A 36 28.61 -12.75 -21.15
CA GLY A 36 29.59 -13.64 -21.76
C GLY A 36 29.69 -14.99 -21.01
N GLY A 37 29.31 -16.08 -21.67
CA GLY A 37 29.46 -17.46 -21.16
C GLY A 37 28.34 -17.88 -20.18
N SER A 38 27.70 -19.05 -20.31
CA SER A 38 28.04 -20.23 -21.12
C SER A 38 26.80 -21.06 -21.53
N GLN A 39 27.02 -21.99 -22.45
CA GLN A 39 26.06 -22.63 -23.36
C GLN A 39 24.92 -23.46 -22.73
N GLN A 40 23.79 -23.45 -23.44
CA GLN A 40 22.74 -24.48 -23.50
C GLN A 40 22.72 -25.04 -24.96
N PRO A 41 21.89 -26.04 -25.36
CA PRO A 41 21.69 -27.40 -24.82
C PRO A 41 21.67 -28.49 -25.95
N ALA A 42 21.71 -29.80 -25.60
CA ALA A 42 21.14 -30.93 -26.39
C ALA A 42 21.45 -32.31 -25.73
N ALA A 43 20.81 -33.45 -26.02
CA ALA A 43 19.39 -33.79 -26.33
C ALA A 43 19.27 -35.32 -26.55
N LYS A 44 18.27 -36.02 -25.95
CA LYS A 44 17.88 -37.45 -26.23
C LYS A 44 19.00 -38.48 -25.88
N LYS A 45 18.87 -39.82 -25.77
CA LYS A 45 17.85 -40.89 -25.62
C LYS A 45 18.65 -42.18 -25.13
N ASP A 46 18.15 -43.37 -24.77
CA ASP A 46 16.84 -44.05 -24.81
C ASP A 46 16.81 -45.28 -23.84
N ASP A 47 15.75 -46.10 -23.90
CA ASP A 47 15.72 -47.58 -23.67
C ASP A 47 15.70 -48.22 -22.24
N LYS A 48 14.65 -49.05 -22.04
CA LYS A 48 14.52 -50.29 -21.20
C LYS A 48 14.77 -50.29 -19.68
N LYS A 49 14.23 -51.24 -18.88
CA LYS A 49 13.00 -52.08 -18.88
C LYS A 49 13.01 -52.98 -17.63
N ASP A 50 11.82 -53.28 -17.11
CA ASP A 50 11.44 -54.53 -16.41
C ASP A 50 11.73 -54.72 -14.90
N LYS A 51 10.74 -55.39 -14.27
CA LYS A 51 10.68 -56.03 -12.94
C LYS A 51 10.73 -55.14 -11.67
N LYS A 52 10.03 -55.41 -10.56
CA LYS A 52 8.79 -56.17 -10.17
C LYS A 52 8.98 -56.62 -8.70
N LYS A 53 7.87 -56.62 -7.93
CA LYS A 53 7.68 -57.03 -6.51
C LYS A 53 8.13 -55.99 -5.48
N GLU A 54 7.33 -55.53 -4.49
CA GLU A 54 6.27 -56.13 -3.62
C GLU A 54 6.82 -56.42 -2.22
N GLU A 55 6.61 -55.50 -1.27
CA GLU A 55 6.10 -55.77 0.09
C GLU A 55 5.88 -54.48 0.92
N LYS A 56 4.78 -54.44 1.69
CA LYS A 56 4.55 -53.61 2.88
C LYS A 56 4.93 -54.48 4.10
N PRO A 57 5.32 -53.97 5.30
CA PRO A 57 4.47 -53.01 6.04
C PRO A 57 5.15 -52.11 7.13
N LYS A 58 4.29 -51.35 7.85
CA LYS A 58 4.46 -50.77 9.22
C LYS A 58 5.36 -49.53 9.46
N ALA A 59 4.69 -48.38 9.46
CA ALA A 59 4.51 -47.47 10.61
C ALA A 59 5.67 -47.15 11.58
N ALA A 60 6.14 -45.89 11.53
CA ALA A 60 6.55 -45.04 12.67
C ALA A 60 6.46 -43.55 12.21
N PRO A 61 6.54 -42.53 13.09
CA PRO A 61 5.42 -41.61 13.29
C PRO A 61 5.50 -40.28 12.51
N LYS A 62 4.39 -39.51 12.55
CA LYS A 62 4.35 -38.09 12.19
C LYS A 62 5.51 -37.37 12.87
N LYS A 63 6.33 -36.69 12.09
CA LYS A 63 7.16 -35.59 12.57
C LYS A 63 6.33 -34.33 12.42
N GLU A 64 6.10 -33.62 13.52
CA GLU A 64 5.63 -32.24 13.43
C GLU A 64 6.72 -31.42 12.74
N GLU A 65 6.36 -30.74 11.66
CA GLU A 65 7.10 -29.55 11.25
C GLU A 65 6.72 -28.45 12.25
N PRO A 66 7.68 -27.84 12.95
CA PRO A 66 7.39 -26.58 13.61
C PRO A 66 7.06 -25.55 12.51
N GLU A 67 5.96 -24.83 12.68
CA GLU A 67 5.73 -23.60 11.91
C GLU A 67 6.93 -22.66 12.09
N PRO A 68 7.38 -21.96 11.03
CA PRO A 68 8.35 -20.90 11.18
C PRO A 68 7.67 -19.67 11.81
N GLU A 69 7.56 -19.68 13.15
CA GLU A 69 7.66 -18.44 13.91
C GLU A 69 9.04 -17.83 13.64
N GLU A 70 9.10 -16.83 12.75
CA GLU A 70 10.00 -15.65 12.76
C GLU A 70 9.99 -14.92 11.40
N GLU A 71 8.85 -14.31 11.04
CA GLU A 71 8.85 -13.06 10.25
C GLU A 71 8.58 -11.84 11.17
N MET A 72 8.98 -11.92 12.45
CA MET A 72 9.14 -10.73 13.28
C MET A 72 10.42 -9.97 12.87
N ASP A 73 10.22 -9.21 11.81
CA ASP A 73 10.58 -7.79 11.73
C ASP A 73 12.06 -7.43 11.52
N ALA A 74 12.56 -7.83 10.35
CA ALA A 74 13.72 -7.17 9.73
C ALA A 74 13.53 -5.65 9.50
N ALA A 75 12.28 -5.14 9.52
CA ALA A 75 12.00 -3.71 9.43
C ALA A 75 12.11 -2.99 10.80
N GLU A 76 11.84 -3.62 11.94
CA GLU A 76 12.15 -3.09 13.29
C GLU A 76 13.66 -2.93 13.46
N ALA A 77 14.43 -3.93 13.01
CA ALA A 77 15.89 -3.89 13.04
C ALA A 77 16.44 -2.73 12.19
N ALA A 78 15.94 -2.55 10.95
CA ALA A 78 16.33 -1.44 10.08
C ALA A 78 15.88 -0.07 10.64
N LEU A 79 14.68 0.02 11.23
CA LEU A 79 14.12 1.25 11.80
C LEU A 79 14.77 1.63 13.15
N ALA A 80 15.57 0.75 13.73
CA ALA A 80 16.41 1.03 14.90
C ALA A 80 17.75 1.70 14.55
N GLU A 81 18.28 1.52 13.32
CA GLU A 81 19.56 2.09 12.88
C GLU A 81 19.47 3.47 12.22
N GLU A 82 18.34 3.83 11.59
CA GLU A 82 18.17 5.20 11.10
C GLU A 82 18.06 6.20 12.27
N PRO A 83 18.64 7.42 12.14
CA PRO A 83 18.56 8.44 13.17
C PRO A 83 17.09 8.84 13.37
N LYS A 84 16.50 8.40 14.48
CA LYS A 84 15.07 8.51 14.82
C LYS A 84 14.55 9.95 14.67
N SER A 85 14.05 10.24 13.48
CA SER A 85 13.01 11.25 13.29
C SER A 85 11.84 10.78 14.14
N LYS A 86 11.63 11.46 15.27
CA LYS A 86 10.58 11.07 16.23
C LYS A 86 9.23 11.23 15.54
N ASP A 87 8.43 10.17 15.55
CA ASP A 87 7.05 10.21 15.10
C ASP A 87 6.33 11.41 15.77
N PRO A 88 5.84 12.41 15.00
CA PRO A 88 5.08 13.53 15.54
C PRO A 88 3.91 13.10 16.45
N LEU A 89 3.32 11.93 16.20
CA LEU A 89 2.22 11.39 17.01
C LEU A 89 2.68 10.95 18.41
N ASP A 90 3.96 10.62 18.61
CA ASP A 90 4.50 10.28 19.93
C ASP A 90 4.47 11.48 20.90
N ALA A 91 4.47 12.72 20.39
CA ALA A 91 4.43 13.95 21.17
C ALA A 91 3.03 14.33 21.70
N LEU A 92 1.97 13.73 21.15
CA LEU A 92 0.59 13.95 21.59
C LEU A 92 0.32 13.17 22.90
N PRO A 93 -0.82 13.37 23.60
CA PRO A 93 -1.18 12.50 24.72
C PRO A 93 -1.30 11.04 24.25
N LYS A 94 -0.86 10.07 25.07
CA LYS A 94 -0.94 8.64 24.69
C LYS A 94 -2.37 8.10 24.71
N GLY A 95 -3.25 8.71 25.50
CA GLY A 95 -4.59 8.17 25.75
C GLY A 95 -4.56 6.82 26.47
N THR A 96 -5.73 6.18 26.50
CA THR A 96 -5.96 4.84 27.09
C THR A 96 -5.91 3.72 26.05
N PHE A 97 -6.16 4.02 24.78
CA PHE A 97 -6.13 3.04 23.69
C PHE A 97 -4.70 2.58 23.37
N ASN A 98 -4.48 1.26 23.38
CA ASN A 98 -3.19 0.66 23.02
C ASN A 98 -3.23 0.13 21.58
N MET A 99 -2.66 0.89 20.64
CA MET A 99 -2.66 0.59 19.21
C MET A 99 -2.00 -0.76 18.88
N ASP A 100 -0.86 -1.09 19.50
CA ASP A 100 -0.13 -2.33 19.23
C ASP A 100 -0.89 -3.57 19.73
N ASP A 101 -1.55 -3.44 20.89
CA ASP A 101 -2.42 -4.47 21.45
C ASP A 101 -3.66 -4.71 20.57
N PHE A 102 -4.31 -3.63 20.12
CA PHE A 102 -5.41 -3.74 19.15
C PHE A 102 -4.97 -4.43 17.84
N LYS A 103 -3.82 -4.06 17.26
CA LYS A 103 -3.28 -4.68 16.04
C LYS A 103 -3.02 -6.18 16.20
N ARG A 104 -2.45 -6.58 17.34
CA ARG A 104 -2.22 -8.00 17.69
C ARG A 104 -3.55 -8.73 17.84
N PHE A 105 -4.51 -8.15 18.57
CA PHE A 105 -5.84 -8.72 18.73
C PHE A 105 -6.54 -8.90 17.39
N TYR A 106 -6.55 -7.86 16.54
CA TYR A 106 -7.13 -7.86 15.20
C TYR A 106 -6.51 -8.91 14.28
N SER A 107 -5.19 -9.11 14.37
CA SER A 107 -4.49 -10.09 13.53
C SER A 107 -4.76 -11.54 13.95
N ASN A 108 -5.09 -11.76 15.23
CA ASN A 108 -5.18 -13.09 15.83
C ASN A 108 -6.64 -13.54 16.08
N ASN A 109 -7.63 -12.68 15.82
CA ASN A 109 -9.04 -12.94 16.08
C ASN A 109 -9.94 -12.51 14.92
N ASP A 110 -11.03 -13.23 14.74
CA ASP A 110 -12.10 -12.89 13.82
C ASP A 110 -12.64 -11.48 14.06
N VAL A 111 -13.09 -10.82 12.99
CA VAL A 111 -13.51 -9.41 13.03
C VAL A 111 -14.71 -9.19 13.97
N ASP A 112 -15.58 -10.20 14.11
CA ASP A 112 -16.69 -10.24 15.07
C ASP A 112 -16.26 -10.04 16.53
N LYS A 113 -15.00 -10.35 16.87
CA LYS A 113 -14.38 -10.06 18.18
C LYS A 113 -13.60 -8.75 18.14
N SER A 114 -12.89 -8.52 17.04
CA SER A 114 -11.95 -7.39 16.88
C SER A 114 -12.65 -6.03 16.79
N VAL A 115 -13.86 -5.94 16.22
CA VAL A 115 -14.65 -4.69 16.20
C VAL A 115 -15.22 -4.34 17.59
N PRO A 116 -15.85 -5.27 18.35
CA PRO A 116 -16.17 -5.02 19.75
C PRO A 116 -14.95 -4.65 20.60
N TYR A 117 -13.81 -5.34 20.42
CA TYR A 117 -12.57 -5.02 21.14
C TYR A 117 -12.05 -3.62 20.83
N PHE A 118 -12.10 -3.20 19.55
CA PHE A 118 -11.84 -1.82 19.16
C PHE A 118 -12.70 -0.84 19.95
N TRP A 119 -14.03 -1.00 19.91
CA TRP A 119 -14.95 -0.07 20.57
C TRP A 119 -14.89 -0.08 22.10
N GLU A 120 -14.47 -1.18 22.74
CA GLU A 120 -14.23 -1.23 24.18
C GLU A 120 -12.98 -0.44 24.61
N LYS A 121 -11.92 -0.47 23.80
CA LYS A 121 -10.63 0.17 24.11
C LYS A 121 -10.46 1.55 23.48
N PHE A 122 -11.24 1.89 22.46
CA PHE A 122 -11.04 3.10 21.66
C PHE A 122 -11.24 4.36 22.51
N ASP A 123 -10.27 5.27 22.41
CA ASP A 123 -10.22 6.52 23.16
C ASP A 123 -10.55 7.69 22.21
N PRO A 124 -11.81 8.17 22.17
CA PRO A 124 -12.21 9.24 21.26
C PRO A 124 -11.65 10.62 21.63
N GLU A 125 -11.07 10.79 22.82
CA GLU A 125 -10.43 12.05 23.24
C GLU A 125 -9.01 12.16 22.66
N ASN A 126 -8.28 11.05 22.61
CA ASN A 126 -6.87 11.01 22.23
C ASN A 126 -6.60 10.36 20.87
N TYR A 127 -7.58 9.67 20.28
CA TYR A 127 -7.53 9.10 18.93
C TYR A 127 -8.69 9.57 18.08
N SER A 128 -8.50 9.56 16.76
CA SER A 128 -9.54 9.91 15.79
C SER A 128 -9.64 8.91 14.66
N ILE A 129 -10.86 8.79 14.11
CA ILE A 129 -11.20 7.91 12.99
C ILE A 129 -11.42 8.79 11.75
N TRP A 130 -10.84 8.41 10.62
CA TRP A 130 -10.91 9.13 9.37
C TRP A 130 -11.25 8.18 8.22
N ILE A 131 -11.97 8.67 7.23
CA ILE A 131 -12.06 8.03 5.91
C ILE A 131 -11.20 8.83 4.93
N GLY A 132 -10.36 8.14 4.17
CA GLY A 132 -9.65 8.65 3.01
C GLY A 132 -10.24 8.04 1.74
N GLU A 133 -10.74 8.87 0.83
CA GLU A 133 -11.35 8.43 -0.44
C GLU A 133 -10.50 8.91 -1.61
N TYR A 134 -10.10 8.01 -2.51
CA TYR A 134 -9.21 8.37 -3.62
C TYR A 134 -9.94 9.22 -4.67
N ASN A 135 -9.30 10.31 -5.09
CA ASN A 135 -9.94 11.30 -5.96
C ASN A 135 -9.92 10.91 -7.45
N PHE A 136 -8.93 10.10 -7.88
CA PHE A 136 -8.65 9.81 -9.30
C PHE A 136 -9.12 8.42 -9.74
N ASN A 137 -10.32 8.00 -9.32
CA ASN A 137 -10.85 6.65 -9.59
C ASN A 137 -10.91 6.29 -11.09
N THR A 138 -10.98 7.29 -11.99
CA THR A 138 -10.91 7.09 -13.45
C THR A 138 -9.56 6.59 -13.96
N GLU A 139 -8.48 6.73 -13.19
CA GLU A 139 -7.14 6.24 -13.53
C GLU A 139 -6.91 4.79 -13.08
N LEU A 140 -7.82 4.23 -12.27
CA LEU A 140 -7.76 2.88 -11.71
C LEU A 140 -8.19 1.81 -12.74
N THR A 141 -7.36 1.66 -13.78
CA THR A 141 -7.60 0.74 -14.91
C THR A 141 -7.48 -0.74 -14.53
N LYS A 142 -6.65 -1.09 -13.55
CA LYS A 142 -6.35 -2.47 -13.15
C LYS A 142 -6.37 -2.66 -11.64
N VAL A 143 -7.09 -3.68 -11.18
CA VAL A 143 -7.25 -4.00 -9.76
C VAL A 143 -5.90 -4.22 -9.08
N PHE A 144 -4.99 -5.00 -9.70
CA PHE A 144 -3.66 -5.27 -9.14
C PHE A 144 -2.77 -4.01 -9.06
N MET A 145 -2.88 -3.08 -10.02
CA MET A 145 -2.13 -1.81 -10.01
C MET A 145 -2.64 -0.91 -8.88
N SER A 146 -3.96 -0.88 -8.68
CA SER A 146 -4.62 -0.16 -7.59
C SER A 146 -4.17 -0.68 -6.21
N CYS A 147 -4.06 -2.00 -6.03
CA CYS A 147 -3.50 -2.61 -4.82
C CYS A 147 -2.01 -2.29 -4.61
N ASN A 148 -1.23 -2.18 -5.69
CA ASN A 148 0.18 -1.76 -5.60
C ASN A 148 0.31 -0.29 -5.21
N LEU A 149 -0.61 0.58 -5.65
CA LEU A 149 -0.66 1.99 -5.25
C LEU A 149 -0.87 2.12 -3.73
N ILE A 150 -1.87 1.42 -3.18
CA ILE A 150 -2.13 1.36 -1.72
C ILE A 150 -0.88 0.86 -0.98
N SER A 151 -0.29 -0.24 -1.45
CA SER A 151 0.89 -0.86 -0.80
C SER A 151 2.11 0.06 -0.84
N GLY A 152 2.33 0.80 -1.93
CA GLY A 152 3.41 1.78 -2.04
C GLY A 152 3.22 3.00 -1.13
N MET A 153 1.97 3.44 -0.91
CA MET A 153 1.66 4.49 0.07
C MET A 153 1.98 4.01 1.50
N TYR A 154 1.61 2.78 1.85
CA TYR A 154 1.94 2.21 3.16
C TYR A 154 3.45 2.14 3.43
N GLN A 155 4.25 1.79 2.42
CA GLN A 155 5.72 1.79 2.53
C GLN A 155 6.29 3.19 2.80
N ARG A 156 5.73 4.25 2.17
CA ARG A 156 6.14 5.64 2.44
C ARG A 156 5.71 6.13 3.82
N LEU A 157 4.63 5.56 4.35
CA LEU A 157 4.09 5.86 5.68
C LEU A 157 4.69 4.98 6.79
N ASP A 158 5.70 4.13 6.54
CA ASP A 158 6.21 3.17 7.55
C ASP A 158 6.54 3.82 8.91
N LYS A 159 7.15 5.02 8.90
CA LYS A 159 7.44 5.80 10.13
C LYS A 159 6.20 6.15 10.97
N MET A 160 5.01 6.19 10.37
CA MET A 160 3.72 6.42 11.03
C MET A 160 3.10 5.12 11.57
N ARG A 161 3.57 3.93 11.12
CA ARG A 161 2.90 2.64 11.39
C ARG A 161 2.65 2.43 12.87
N LYS A 162 3.64 2.71 13.72
CA LYS A 162 3.56 2.57 15.19
C LYS A 162 2.29 3.19 15.81
N ASN A 163 1.97 4.45 15.52
CA ASN A 163 0.87 5.18 16.16
C ASN A 163 -0.45 5.20 15.34
N ALA A 164 -0.52 4.44 14.25
CA ALA A 164 -1.67 4.40 13.35
C ALA A 164 -2.06 2.98 12.92
N PHE A 165 -3.30 2.84 12.47
CA PHE A 165 -3.86 1.65 11.85
C PHE A 165 -4.75 2.07 10.70
N ALA A 166 -4.81 1.27 9.63
CA ALA A 166 -5.80 1.49 8.59
C ALA A 166 -6.25 0.18 7.94
N SER A 167 -7.47 0.20 7.41
CA SER A 167 -7.97 -0.80 6.47
C SER A 167 -8.35 -0.08 5.19
N ALA A 168 -7.53 -0.23 4.15
CA ALA A 168 -7.85 0.23 2.80
C ALA A 168 -8.54 -0.89 2.01
N CYS A 169 -9.61 -0.53 1.34
CA CYS A 169 -10.43 -1.40 0.52
C CYS A 169 -10.45 -0.87 -0.92
N LEU A 170 -10.21 -1.79 -1.85
CA LEU A 170 -10.45 -1.62 -3.28
C LEU A 170 -11.78 -2.28 -3.62
N PHE A 171 -12.71 -1.49 -4.13
CA PHE A 171 -14.03 -1.95 -4.56
C PHE A 171 -14.12 -1.98 -6.09
N GLY A 172 -15.02 -2.82 -6.62
CA GLY A 172 -15.29 -2.93 -8.05
C GLY A 172 -14.36 -3.86 -8.81
N GLU A 173 -14.09 -3.53 -10.07
CA GLU A 173 -13.36 -4.38 -11.03
C GLU A 173 -12.47 -3.56 -11.98
N ASP A 174 -11.78 -4.22 -12.90
CA ASP A 174 -10.90 -3.56 -13.88
C ASP A 174 -11.64 -2.45 -14.66
N ASN A 175 -11.05 -1.24 -14.71
CA ASN A 175 -11.61 0.00 -15.27
C ASN A 175 -12.85 0.57 -14.55
N ASN A 176 -13.36 -0.10 -13.52
CA ASN A 176 -14.48 0.36 -12.70
C ASN A 176 -14.19 0.07 -11.22
N SER A 177 -13.08 0.61 -10.71
CA SER A 177 -12.67 0.43 -9.32
C SER A 177 -12.51 1.75 -8.56
N THR A 178 -12.60 1.67 -7.24
CA THR A 178 -12.54 2.79 -6.29
C THR A 178 -11.67 2.38 -5.12
N ILE A 179 -10.79 3.29 -4.68
CA ILE A 179 -10.00 3.10 -3.46
C ILE A 179 -10.59 3.99 -2.37
N SER A 180 -10.85 3.39 -1.21
CA SER A 180 -11.10 4.14 0.02
C SER A 180 -10.56 3.36 1.21
N GLY A 181 -10.23 4.04 2.29
CA GLY A 181 -9.72 3.38 3.48
C GLY A 181 -10.14 4.09 4.75
N LEU A 182 -10.44 3.28 5.77
CA LEU A 182 -10.67 3.75 7.12
C LEU A 182 -9.33 3.78 7.86
N TRP A 183 -9.03 4.90 8.50
CA TRP A 183 -7.81 5.15 9.24
C TRP A 183 -8.13 5.49 10.69
N VAL A 184 -7.25 5.04 11.59
CA VAL A 184 -7.29 5.38 13.01
C VAL A 184 -5.87 5.78 13.43
N TRP A 185 -5.72 6.96 14.01
CA TRP A 185 -4.44 7.41 14.54
C TRP A 185 -4.62 8.23 15.81
N ARG A 186 -3.51 8.35 16.55
CA ARG A 186 -3.39 9.19 17.73
C ARG A 186 -3.46 10.67 17.34
N GLY A 187 -4.13 11.49 18.14
CA GLY A 187 -4.42 12.88 17.85
C GLY A 187 -5.77 13.11 17.19
N GLN A 188 -6.13 14.39 17.10
CA GLN A 188 -7.44 14.85 16.60
C GLN A 188 -7.38 15.53 15.23
N ASP A 189 -6.18 15.85 14.76
CA ASP A 189 -5.91 16.51 13.49
C ASP A 189 -5.53 15.50 12.40
N LEU A 190 -5.41 15.98 11.15
CA LEU A 190 -5.01 15.16 10.01
C LEU A 190 -3.51 14.82 10.10
N ALA A 191 -3.17 13.56 10.40
CA ALA A 191 -1.80 13.17 10.71
C ALA A 191 -0.77 13.56 9.63
N PHE A 192 -1.12 13.46 8.35
CA PHE A 192 -0.22 13.75 7.22
C PHE A 192 0.36 15.18 7.24
N THR A 193 -0.33 16.17 7.81
CA THR A 193 0.18 17.55 7.87
C THR A 193 1.26 17.75 8.95
N LEU A 194 1.47 16.77 9.84
CA LEU A 194 2.42 16.85 10.95
C LEU A 194 3.88 16.53 10.54
N SER A 195 4.10 15.89 9.40
CA SER A 195 5.43 15.58 8.87
C SER A 195 5.48 15.77 7.35
N PRO A 196 6.49 16.47 6.79
CA PRO A 196 6.70 16.53 5.34
C PRO A 196 6.88 15.15 4.70
N ASP A 197 7.48 14.19 5.43
CA ASP A 197 7.70 12.81 4.96
C ASP A 197 6.39 12.08 4.56
N TRP A 198 5.26 12.49 5.14
CA TRP A 198 3.95 11.83 4.95
C TRP A 198 3.06 12.53 3.91
N GLN A 199 3.52 13.66 3.35
CA GLN A 199 2.71 14.50 2.46
C GLN A 199 2.74 14.06 0.99
N VAL A 200 3.39 12.94 0.67
CA VAL A 200 3.60 12.47 -0.71
C VAL A 200 2.30 12.10 -1.42
N ASP A 201 1.38 11.40 -0.74
CA ASP A 201 0.17 10.85 -1.37
C ASP A 201 -1.13 11.40 -0.78
N TYR A 202 -1.12 12.05 0.38
CA TYR A 202 -2.37 12.40 1.06
C TYR A 202 -3.25 13.36 0.23
N GLU A 203 -2.67 14.21 -0.63
CA GLU A 203 -3.41 15.17 -1.47
C GLU A 203 -4.27 14.50 -2.56
N VAL A 204 -3.94 13.27 -2.98
CA VAL A 204 -4.75 12.52 -3.96
C VAL A 204 -5.94 11.80 -3.31
N TYR A 205 -6.15 11.98 -2.01
CA TYR A 205 -7.32 11.50 -1.26
C TYR A 205 -8.11 12.67 -0.64
N THR A 206 -9.43 12.56 -0.64
CA THR A 206 -10.30 13.39 0.21
C THR A 206 -10.37 12.78 1.61
N TRP A 207 -9.98 13.55 2.62
CA TRP A 207 -9.99 13.13 4.02
C TRP A 207 -11.19 13.71 4.77
N LYS A 208 -11.94 12.84 5.46
CA LYS A 208 -13.04 13.25 6.34
C LYS A 208 -12.89 12.59 7.71
N LYS A 209 -12.82 13.41 8.76
CA LYS A 209 -12.92 12.95 10.15
C LYS A 209 -14.33 12.45 10.43
N LEU A 210 -14.43 11.31 11.10
CA LEU A 210 -15.68 10.66 11.47
C LEU A 210 -15.98 10.88 12.96
N ASP A 211 -17.26 10.93 13.34
CA ASP A 211 -17.69 10.94 14.74
C ASP A 211 -17.78 9.51 15.27
N PRO A 212 -16.96 9.10 16.26
CA PRO A 212 -17.00 7.75 16.84
C PRO A 212 -18.36 7.36 17.43
N ASN A 213 -19.21 8.33 17.80
CA ASN A 213 -20.53 8.07 18.39
C ASN A 213 -21.60 7.77 17.34
N SER A 214 -21.40 8.20 16.08
CA SER A 214 -22.38 8.04 15.02
C SER A 214 -22.60 6.55 14.65
N PRO A 215 -23.87 6.10 14.50
CA PRO A 215 -24.16 4.77 13.97
C PRO A 215 -23.57 4.52 12.58
N GLU A 216 -23.44 5.56 11.75
CA GLU A 216 -22.81 5.48 10.43
C GLU A 216 -21.33 5.13 10.53
N THR A 217 -20.60 5.78 11.46
CA THR A 217 -19.18 5.47 11.71
C THR A 217 -19.01 4.07 12.26
N LYS A 218 -19.89 3.63 13.17
CA LYS A 218 -19.86 2.25 13.72
C LYS A 218 -20.06 1.21 12.64
N LYS A 219 -21.00 1.44 11.73
CA LYS A 219 -21.18 0.59 10.54
C LYS A 219 -19.95 0.64 9.63
N MET A 220 -19.42 1.82 9.34
CA MET A 220 -18.23 1.96 8.49
C MET A 220 -17.01 1.26 9.08
N VAL A 221 -16.81 1.30 10.39
CA VAL A 221 -15.75 0.54 11.08
C VAL A 221 -15.96 -0.96 10.91
N GLN A 222 -17.19 -1.48 11.09
CA GLN A 222 -17.50 -2.88 10.83
C GLN A 222 -17.21 -3.25 9.36
N ASP A 223 -17.81 -2.54 8.40
CA ASP A 223 -17.74 -2.82 6.96
C ASP A 223 -16.28 -2.81 6.42
N TYR A 224 -15.44 -1.89 6.90
CA TYR A 224 -14.02 -1.80 6.50
C TYR A 224 -13.10 -2.74 7.27
N PHE A 225 -13.45 -3.14 8.50
CA PHE A 225 -12.65 -4.13 9.24
C PHE A 225 -13.01 -5.55 8.80
N SER A 226 -14.25 -5.83 8.40
CA SER A 226 -14.63 -7.17 7.90
C SER A 226 -14.39 -7.37 6.41
N TRP A 227 -14.17 -6.27 5.67
CA TRP A 227 -14.07 -6.27 4.20
C TRP A 227 -15.36 -6.73 3.48
N GLU A 228 -16.51 -6.62 4.14
CA GLU A 228 -17.81 -7.04 3.59
C GLU A 228 -18.66 -5.88 3.05
N GLY A 229 -18.14 -4.66 3.11
CA GLY A 229 -18.82 -3.45 2.63
C GLY A 229 -19.00 -3.35 1.11
N THR A 230 -19.79 -2.35 0.72
CA THR A 230 -19.82 -1.78 -0.63
C THR A 230 -19.40 -0.32 -0.58
N ASP A 231 -18.84 0.20 -1.66
CA ASP A 231 -18.59 1.65 -1.75
C ASP A 231 -19.90 2.46 -1.91
N LYS A 232 -19.77 3.79 -1.99
CA LYS A 232 -20.89 4.72 -2.17
C LYS A 232 -21.68 4.52 -3.48
N GLU A 233 -21.10 3.85 -4.47
CA GLU A 233 -21.71 3.56 -5.77
C GLU A 233 -22.26 2.13 -5.84
N GLY A 234 -22.20 1.38 -4.73
CA GLY A 234 -22.66 -0.02 -4.65
C GLY A 234 -21.68 -1.04 -5.23
N ARG A 235 -20.43 -0.64 -5.52
CA ARG A 235 -19.38 -1.55 -5.98
C ARG A 235 -18.97 -2.47 -4.83
N LYS A 236 -18.86 -3.77 -5.13
CA LYS A 236 -18.52 -4.80 -4.14
C LYS A 236 -17.04 -4.74 -3.77
N PHE A 237 -16.69 -5.16 -2.55
CA PHE A 237 -15.31 -5.37 -2.15
C PHE A 237 -14.59 -6.34 -3.12
N ASN A 238 -13.33 -6.03 -3.44
CA ASN A 238 -12.46 -6.86 -4.28
C ASN A 238 -11.21 -7.30 -3.51
N GLN A 239 -10.44 -6.32 -3.00
CA GLN A 239 -9.19 -6.57 -2.27
C GLN A 239 -9.00 -5.56 -1.14
N GLY A 240 -8.35 -6.02 -0.07
CA GLY A 240 -8.10 -5.25 1.13
C GLY A 240 -6.62 -5.24 1.49
N LYS A 241 -6.18 -4.17 2.15
CA LYS A 241 -4.84 -4.03 2.72
C LYS A 241 -4.97 -3.42 4.11
N ILE A 242 -4.27 -4.01 5.08
CA ILE A 242 -4.16 -3.47 6.44
C ILE A 242 -2.82 -2.74 6.55
N PHE A 243 -2.86 -1.52 7.09
CA PHE A 243 -1.71 -0.79 7.60
C PHE A 243 -1.62 -1.04 9.11
N LYS A 244 -0.54 -1.67 9.56
CA LYS A 244 -0.29 -1.99 10.97
C LYS A 244 1.21 -2.00 11.27
#